data_AF-A0A4Q7JF93-F1
#
_entry.id   AF-A0A4Q7JF93-F1
#
_cell.length_a   1.000
_cell.length_b   1.000
_cell.length_c   1.000
_cell.angle_alpha   90.00
_cell.angle_beta   90.00
_cell.angle_gamma   90.00
#
_symmetry.space_group_name_H-M   'P 1'
#
loop_
_entity.id
_entity.type
_entity.pdbx_description
1 polymer ?
#
loop_
_entity_poly.entity_id
_entity_poly.type
_entity_poly.pdbx_seq_one_letter_code
_entity_poly.pdbx_strand_id
1 'polypeptide(L)'
;MQEDESGRVCGYRRCGAALPAVSGRGNRARFCQDGKTWGSRNLTCREAEAALVDVDSLREDGQPVDDGAVAELGRQVDAALGPARVLAESLSAVGRQLDSTVADALAARDSARADAEEQRRLRGLADAAAATAKADADEATRVAEKALAARAQAEKERDAERRARAEADAARQRAEGRAVTLQEELSRATSRAEAVAAHAAELDRSLASATAELAAARAQLEEHRSRATAVERELRERLTAQAEEHRAQTEDTRARHERALSDARAESRRLREEGERERAGHGRAMVEINSTINQLNRDLGAAESARRQAVEQATAATTRATGLAELATALRDRVDAEEFTRLPEHLRALLSAR
;
A
#
# COMPACT_ATOMS: atom_id res chain seq x y z
N MET A 1 -155.58 109.59 -28.17
CA MET A 1 -154.40 109.41 -27.30
C MET A 1 -153.51 108.36 -27.94
N GLN A 2 -152.79 108.78 -28.98
CA GLN A 2 -151.79 108.03 -29.74
C GLN A 2 -150.94 109.15 -30.35
N GLU A 3 -150.01 109.68 -29.55
CA GLU A 3 -148.93 110.51 -30.07
C GLU A 3 -147.92 109.55 -30.70
N ASP A 4 -147.61 109.82 -31.98
CA ASP A 4 -146.58 109.16 -32.77
C ASP A 4 -145.22 109.19 -32.02
N GLU A 5 -144.92 108.10 -31.30
CA GLU A 5 -143.63 107.85 -30.63
C GLU A 5 -142.56 107.30 -31.61
N SER A 6 -142.63 107.65 -32.89
CA SER A 6 -141.66 107.24 -33.93
C SER A 6 -140.61 108.33 -34.17
N GLY A 7 -139.61 108.40 -33.28
CA GLY A 7 -138.45 109.28 -33.48
C GLY A 7 -137.54 109.55 -32.27
N ARG A 8 -137.43 108.63 -31.29
CA ARG A 8 -136.55 108.87 -30.13
C ARG A 8 -135.09 108.66 -30.52
N VAL A 9 -134.24 109.63 -30.22
CA VAL A 9 -132.78 109.55 -30.44
C VAL A 9 -132.03 109.38 -29.12
N CYS A 10 -130.80 108.88 -29.21
CA CYS A 10 -129.89 108.70 -28.09
C CYS A 10 -129.74 110.00 -27.29
N GLY A 11 -129.81 109.89 -25.96
CA GLY A 11 -129.69 111.01 -25.05
C GLY A 11 -128.32 111.67 -25.03
N TYR A 12 -127.28 111.06 -25.64
CA TYR A 12 -126.04 111.77 -25.92
C TYR A 12 -126.25 112.65 -27.15
N ARG A 13 -126.28 113.97 -26.93
CA ARG A 13 -126.73 114.95 -27.95
C ARG A 13 -125.92 114.89 -29.24
N ARG A 14 -124.67 114.44 -29.18
CA ARG A 14 -123.77 114.27 -30.33
C ARG A 14 -123.81 112.88 -30.98
N CYS A 15 -124.42 111.86 -30.36
CA CYS A 15 -124.57 110.55 -30.99
C CYS A 15 -125.73 110.53 -32.01
N GLY A 16 -126.87 111.14 -31.67
CA GLY A 16 -128.03 111.26 -32.57
C GLY A 16 -128.64 109.94 -33.06
N ALA A 17 -128.19 108.77 -32.55
CA ALA A 17 -128.65 107.47 -33.02
C ALA A 17 -130.12 107.21 -32.65
N ALA A 18 -130.92 106.70 -33.59
CA ALA A 18 -132.32 106.35 -33.35
C ALA A 18 -132.42 105.17 -32.37
N LEU A 19 -133.14 105.38 -31.27
CA LEU A 19 -133.39 104.35 -30.26
C LEU A 19 -134.54 103.42 -30.74
N PRO A 20 -134.42 102.10 -30.53
CA PRO A 20 -135.44 101.15 -30.95
C PRO A 20 -136.80 101.44 -30.29
N ALA A 21 -137.89 101.24 -31.07
CA ALA A 21 -139.26 101.42 -30.62
C ALA A 21 -139.60 100.41 -29.51
N VAL A 22 -140.01 100.90 -28.33
CA VAL A 22 -140.21 100.06 -27.14
C VAL A 22 -141.68 99.68 -27.01
N SER A 23 -142.01 98.40 -27.23
CA SER A 23 -143.33 97.82 -26.97
C SER A 23 -143.39 97.19 -25.57
N GLY A 24 -143.79 97.94 -24.54
CA GLY A 24 -144.08 97.38 -23.21
C GLY A 24 -143.72 98.27 -22.01
N ARG A 25 -144.30 97.97 -20.83
CA ARG A 25 -144.14 98.69 -19.53
C ARG A 25 -142.78 98.47 -18.86
N GLY A 26 -141.70 98.31 -19.64
CA GLY A 26 -140.33 98.15 -19.17
C GLY A 26 -139.52 99.45 -19.27
N ASN A 27 -138.41 99.51 -18.52
CA ASN A 27 -137.55 100.70 -18.40
C ASN A 27 -137.03 101.14 -19.78
N ARG A 28 -137.34 102.37 -20.18
CA ARG A 28 -137.06 102.91 -21.51
C ARG A 28 -135.58 103.35 -21.58
N ALA A 29 -134.75 102.69 -22.39
CA ALA A 29 -133.35 103.05 -22.55
C ALA A 29 -133.20 104.48 -23.10
N ARG A 30 -132.39 105.30 -22.43
CA ARG A 30 -132.16 106.71 -22.78
C ARG A 30 -130.94 106.93 -23.68
N PHE A 31 -130.02 105.96 -23.76
CA PHE A 31 -128.79 106.04 -24.56
C PHE A 31 -128.69 104.82 -25.48
N CYS A 32 -128.07 104.97 -26.65
CA CYS A 32 -127.84 103.83 -27.56
C CYS A 32 -126.77 102.90 -26.99
N GLN A 33 -126.90 101.61 -27.26
CA GLN A 33 -125.92 100.59 -26.86
C GLN A 33 -125.07 100.13 -28.04
N ASP A 34 -124.91 101.00 -29.04
CA ASP A 34 -124.27 100.70 -30.33
C ASP A 34 -122.74 100.52 -30.23
N GLY A 35 -122.17 100.44 -29.02
CA GLY A 35 -120.74 100.26 -28.79
C GLY A 35 -119.85 101.44 -29.20
N LYS A 36 -120.43 102.58 -29.61
CA LYS A 36 -119.68 103.78 -30.00
C LYS A 36 -118.98 104.39 -28.78
N THR A 37 -117.68 104.60 -28.91
CA THR A 37 -116.84 105.22 -27.89
C THR A 37 -116.38 106.63 -28.31
N TRP A 38 -116.17 107.51 -27.34
CA TRP A 38 -115.84 108.92 -27.56
C TRP A 38 -114.58 109.34 -26.79
N GLY A 39 -113.67 110.07 -27.46
CA GLY A 39 -112.42 110.60 -26.88
C GLY A 39 -111.29 109.56 -26.69
N SER A 40 -110.13 110.00 -26.17
CA SER A 40 -108.91 109.17 -25.98
C SER A 40 -109.03 108.11 -24.88
N ARG A 41 -110.07 108.20 -24.05
CA ARG A 41 -110.40 107.24 -22.98
C ARG A 41 -111.52 106.26 -23.36
N ASN A 42 -111.98 106.25 -24.61
CA ASN A 42 -113.00 105.34 -25.12
C ASN A 42 -114.32 105.32 -24.30
N LEU A 43 -114.89 106.48 -23.99
CA LEU A 43 -116.10 106.61 -23.16
C LEU A 43 -117.37 106.17 -23.90
N THR A 44 -118.29 105.45 -23.25
CA THR A 44 -119.59 105.05 -23.84
C THR A 44 -120.56 106.24 -23.96
N CYS A 45 -121.62 106.15 -24.78
CA CYS A 45 -122.58 107.26 -24.95
C CYS A 45 -123.22 107.73 -23.62
N ARG A 46 -123.41 106.84 -22.64
CA ARG A 46 -123.90 107.20 -21.30
C ARG A 46 -122.85 107.99 -20.52
N GLU A 47 -121.61 107.53 -20.54
CA GLU A 47 -120.49 108.18 -19.84
C GLU A 47 -120.09 109.49 -20.50
N ALA A 48 -120.20 109.58 -21.82
CA ALA A 48 -119.95 110.79 -22.59
C ALA A 48 -121.02 111.86 -22.35
N GLU A 49 -122.31 111.50 -22.23
CA GLU A 49 -123.34 112.47 -21.80
C GLU A 49 -123.17 112.84 -20.32
N ALA A 50 -122.83 111.89 -19.44
CA ALA A 50 -122.53 112.22 -18.04
C ALA A 50 -121.35 113.20 -17.94
N ALA A 51 -120.28 112.98 -18.70
CA ALA A 51 -119.15 113.91 -18.76
C ALA A 51 -119.53 115.27 -19.39
N LEU A 52 -120.44 115.30 -20.38
CA LEU A 52 -120.96 116.56 -20.92
C LEU A 52 -121.89 117.27 -19.94
N VAL A 53 -122.70 116.55 -19.17
CA VAL A 53 -123.55 117.12 -18.12
C VAL A 53 -122.68 117.60 -16.97
N ASP A 54 -121.61 116.91 -16.60
CA ASP A 54 -120.64 117.37 -15.60
C ASP A 54 -119.92 118.63 -16.10
N VAL A 55 -119.49 118.67 -17.36
CA VAL A 55 -118.87 119.86 -17.96
C VAL A 55 -119.88 121.02 -18.17
N ASP A 56 -121.14 120.74 -18.51
CA ASP A 56 -122.23 121.74 -18.58
C ASP A 56 -122.57 122.24 -17.18
N SER A 57 -122.54 121.39 -16.15
CA SER A 57 -122.77 121.78 -14.74
C SER A 57 -121.63 122.65 -14.18
N LEU A 58 -120.42 122.52 -14.72
CA LEU A 58 -119.30 123.44 -14.49
C LEU A 58 -119.41 124.75 -15.29
N ARG A 59 -120.41 124.87 -16.18
CA ARG A 59 -120.64 126.03 -17.08
C ARG A 59 -121.93 126.79 -16.78
N GLU A 60 -122.92 126.18 -16.11
CA GLU A 60 -124.24 126.78 -15.81
C GLU A 60 -124.18 127.87 -14.72
N ASP A 61 -123.15 127.87 -13.87
CA ASP A 61 -122.79 129.06 -13.11
C ASP A 61 -121.95 129.96 -14.03
N GLY A 62 -122.55 131.03 -14.54
CA GLY A 62 -121.91 132.07 -15.37
C GLY A 62 -120.83 132.89 -14.66
N GLN A 63 -119.98 132.23 -13.87
CA GLN A 63 -118.71 132.72 -13.39
C GLN A 63 -117.67 132.50 -14.49
N PRO A 64 -116.96 133.55 -14.96
CA PRO A 64 -115.75 133.32 -15.72
C PRO A 64 -114.82 132.46 -14.85
N VAL A 65 -114.31 131.36 -15.41
CA VAL A 65 -113.18 130.65 -14.82
C VAL A 65 -112.07 131.70 -14.69
N ASP A 66 -111.81 132.14 -13.46
CA ASP A 66 -110.72 133.05 -13.18
C ASP A 66 -109.43 132.32 -13.54
N ASP A 67 -108.70 132.83 -14.54
CA ASP A 67 -107.36 132.37 -14.89
C ASP A 67 -106.46 132.30 -13.64
N GLY A 68 -106.76 133.11 -12.61
CA GLY A 68 -106.13 133.06 -11.30
C GLY A 68 -106.32 131.73 -10.54
N ALA A 69 -107.50 131.12 -10.57
CA ALA A 69 -107.80 129.88 -9.84
C ALA A 69 -107.21 128.63 -10.54
N VAL A 70 -107.21 128.61 -11.87
CA VAL A 70 -106.55 127.56 -12.65
C VAL A 70 -105.03 127.71 -12.58
N ALA A 71 -104.51 128.94 -12.59
CA ALA A 71 -103.10 129.20 -12.35
C ALA A 71 -102.69 128.86 -10.91
N GLU A 72 -103.56 129.04 -9.91
CA GLU A 72 -103.30 128.68 -8.51
C GLU A 72 -103.30 127.17 -8.31
N LEU A 73 -104.25 126.43 -8.90
CA LEU A 73 -104.23 124.97 -8.89
C LEU A 73 -103.01 124.44 -9.67
N GLY A 74 -102.66 125.08 -10.79
CA GLY A 74 -101.43 124.80 -11.54
C GLY A 74 -100.19 125.02 -10.67
N ARG A 75 -100.11 126.12 -9.93
CA ARG A 75 -99.05 126.41 -8.96
C ARG A 75 -99.01 125.40 -7.82
N GLN A 76 -100.14 124.97 -7.28
CA GLN A 76 -100.21 124.00 -6.19
C GLN A 76 -99.84 122.58 -6.66
N VAL A 77 -100.26 122.20 -7.86
CA VAL A 77 -99.85 120.94 -8.51
C VAL A 77 -98.37 120.97 -8.86
N ASP A 78 -97.84 122.07 -9.39
CA ASP A 78 -96.40 122.21 -9.67
C ASP A 78 -95.58 122.24 -8.37
N ALA A 79 -96.07 122.90 -7.31
CA ALA A 79 -95.46 122.90 -5.99
C ALA A 79 -95.49 121.51 -5.33
N ALA A 80 -96.48 120.66 -5.63
CA ALA A 80 -96.56 119.28 -5.15
C ALA A 80 -95.74 118.30 -6.04
N LEU A 81 -95.68 118.56 -7.36
CA LEU A 81 -94.95 117.74 -8.33
C LEU A 81 -93.44 117.97 -8.24
N GLY A 82 -92.96 119.14 -7.84
CA GLY A 82 -91.54 119.41 -7.63
C GLY A 82 -90.91 118.42 -6.63
N PRO A 83 -91.40 118.34 -5.38
CA PRO A 83 -90.96 117.36 -4.38
C PRO A 83 -91.13 115.91 -4.84
N ALA A 84 -92.24 115.59 -5.52
CA ALA A 84 -92.48 114.24 -6.03
C ALA A 84 -91.49 113.84 -7.15
N ARG A 85 -91.11 114.77 -8.04
CA ARG A 85 -90.08 114.56 -9.08
C ARG A 85 -88.70 114.39 -8.46
N VAL A 86 -88.34 115.21 -7.48
CA VAL A 86 -87.07 115.07 -6.73
C VAL A 86 -87.02 113.73 -5.99
N LEU A 87 -88.13 113.29 -5.40
CA LEU A 87 -88.22 111.97 -4.77
C LEU A 87 -88.08 110.83 -5.80
N ALA A 88 -88.74 110.93 -6.95
CA ALA A 88 -88.62 109.94 -8.02
C ALA A 88 -87.19 109.87 -8.59
N GLU A 89 -86.52 111.00 -8.78
CA GLU A 89 -85.13 111.10 -9.23
C GLU A 89 -84.16 110.52 -8.20
N SER A 90 -84.35 110.82 -6.92
CA SER A 90 -83.54 110.28 -5.82
C SER A 90 -83.77 108.78 -5.63
N LEU A 91 -85.01 108.28 -5.69
CA LEU A 91 -85.29 106.84 -5.70
C LEU A 91 -84.69 106.15 -6.93
N SER A 92 -84.70 106.79 -8.10
CA SER A 92 -84.05 106.25 -9.30
C SER A 92 -82.52 106.25 -9.16
N ALA A 93 -81.93 107.26 -8.53
CA ALA A 93 -80.51 107.30 -8.24
C ALA A 93 -80.10 106.23 -7.22
N VAL A 94 -80.89 106.04 -6.16
CA VAL A 94 -80.72 104.94 -5.20
C VAL A 94 -80.90 103.59 -5.88
N GLY A 95 -81.87 103.44 -6.77
CA GLY A 95 -82.07 102.23 -7.58
C GLY A 95 -80.83 101.92 -8.41
N ARG A 96 -80.31 102.89 -9.19
CA ARG A 96 -79.06 102.73 -9.96
C ARG A 96 -77.85 102.41 -9.06
N GLN A 97 -77.76 103.03 -7.89
CA GLN A 97 -76.67 102.78 -6.95
C GLN A 97 -76.77 101.37 -6.34
N LEU A 98 -77.97 100.91 -6.00
CA LEU A 98 -78.22 99.54 -5.56
C LEU A 98 -77.91 98.54 -6.66
N ASP A 99 -78.37 98.77 -7.89
CA ASP A 99 -78.10 97.91 -9.04
C ASP A 99 -76.59 97.81 -9.30
N SER A 100 -75.86 98.93 -9.25
CA SER A 100 -74.39 98.96 -9.35
C SER A 100 -73.75 98.17 -8.22
N THR A 101 -74.18 98.39 -6.96
CA THR A 101 -73.61 97.70 -5.79
C THR A 101 -73.89 96.19 -5.84
N VAL A 102 -75.07 95.79 -6.28
CA VAL A 102 -75.43 94.37 -6.48
C VAL A 102 -74.60 93.77 -7.60
N ALA A 103 -74.43 94.47 -8.73
CA ALA A 103 -73.58 94.03 -9.83
C ALA A 103 -72.12 93.82 -9.36
N ASP A 104 -71.56 94.78 -8.63
CA ASP A 104 -70.22 94.71 -8.06
C ASP A 104 -70.09 93.56 -7.04
N ALA A 105 -71.08 93.38 -6.16
CA ALA A 105 -71.09 92.29 -5.18
C ALA A 105 -71.20 90.90 -5.84
N LEU A 106 -72.00 90.78 -6.90
CA LEU A 106 -72.09 89.55 -7.68
C LEU A 106 -70.79 89.26 -8.43
N ALA A 107 -70.20 90.28 -9.07
CA ALA A 107 -68.90 90.16 -9.72
C ALA A 107 -67.79 89.76 -8.73
N ALA A 108 -67.77 90.36 -7.53
CA ALA A 108 -66.83 90.01 -6.46
C ALA A 108 -67.05 88.58 -5.94
N ARG A 109 -68.31 88.15 -5.77
CA ARG A 109 -68.65 86.77 -5.39
C ARG A 109 -68.18 85.77 -6.44
N ASP A 110 -68.42 86.06 -7.72
CA ASP A 110 -68.08 85.14 -8.80
C ASP A 110 -66.55 85.09 -9.01
N SER A 111 -65.84 86.21 -8.85
CA SER A 111 -64.37 86.25 -8.77
C SER A 111 -63.86 85.40 -7.61
N ALA A 112 -64.40 85.59 -6.40
CA ALA A 112 -63.97 84.82 -5.23
C ALA A 112 -64.25 83.32 -5.36
N ARG A 113 -65.33 82.94 -6.07
CA ARG A 113 -65.61 81.54 -6.41
C ARG A 113 -64.58 80.98 -7.39
N ALA A 114 -64.26 81.71 -8.45
CA ALA A 114 -63.23 81.32 -9.40
C ALA A 114 -61.86 81.17 -8.73
N ASP A 115 -61.48 82.11 -7.86
CA ASP A 115 -60.25 82.03 -7.08
C ASP A 115 -60.23 80.82 -6.14
N ALA A 116 -61.36 80.53 -5.46
CA ALA A 116 -61.46 79.36 -4.59
C ALA A 116 -61.37 78.04 -5.38
N GLU A 117 -61.93 77.99 -6.59
CA GLU A 117 -61.80 76.85 -7.50
C GLU A 117 -60.36 76.66 -7.97
N GLU A 118 -59.68 77.74 -8.36
CA GLU A 118 -58.28 77.70 -8.77
C GLU A 118 -57.36 77.28 -7.62
N GLN A 119 -57.58 77.81 -6.41
CA GLN A 119 -56.83 77.39 -5.22
C GLN A 119 -57.07 75.91 -4.88
N ARG A 120 -58.30 75.41 -5.04
CA ARG A 120 -58.58 73.97 -4.90
C ARG A 120 -57.84 73.14 -5.96
N ARG A 121 -57.81 73.60 -7.21
CA ARG A 121 -57.07 72.96 -8.31
C ARG A 121 -55.57 72.90 -8.01
N LEU A 122 -54.98 74.02 -7.60
CA LEU A 122 -53.55 74.11 -7.26
C LEU A 122 -53.18 73.21 -6.06
N ARG A 123 -54.02 73.15 -5.01
CA ARG A 123 -53.83 72.22 -3.90
C ARG A 123 -53.89 70.77 -4.37
N GLY A 124 -54.87 70.42 -5.20
CA GLY A 124 -54.97 69.06 -5.76
C GLY A 124 -53.73 68.66 -6.58
N LEU A 125 -53.17 69.58 -7.37
CA LEU A 125 -51.93 69.35 -8.11
C LEU A 125 -50.71 69.21 -7.17
N ALA A 126 -50.63 70.04 -6.13
CA ALA A 126 -49.55 69.96 -5.14
C ALA A 126 -49.61 68.65 -4.33
N ASP A 127 -50.81 68.22 -3.92
CA ASP A 127 -51.03 66.96 -3.20
C ASP A 127 -50.68 65.75 -4.10
N ALA A 128 -51.07 65.78 -5.38
CA ALA A 128 -50.69 64.76 -6.35
C ALA A 128 -49.17 64.69 -6.57
N ALA A 129 -48.50 65.85 -6.70
CA ALA A 129 -47.05 65.92 -6.83
C ALA A 129 -46.33 65.40 -5.57
N ALA A 130 -46.83 65.74 -4.37
CA ALA A 130 -46.29 65.24 -3.11
C ALA A 130 -46.48 63.72 -2.97
N ALA A 131 -47.62 63.18 -3.40
CA ALA A 131 -47.88 61.75 -3.41
C ALA A 131 -46.91 61.00 -4.35
N THR A 132 -46.69 61.51 -5.57
CA THR A 132 -45.71 60.96 -6.51
C THR A 132 -44.30 61.00 -5.95
N ALA A 133 -43.87 62.15 -5.42
CA ALA A 133 -42.53 62.30 -4.83
C ALA A 133 -42.30 61.33 -3.66
N LYS A 134 -43.33 61.09 -2.84
CA LYS A 134 -43.27 60.09 -1.77
C LYS A 134 -43.16 58.67 -2.33
N ALA A 135 -43.94 58.31 -3.34
CA ALA A 135 -43.88 57.00 -3.98
C ALA A 135 -42.50 56.74 -4.62
N ASP A 136 -41.91 57.74 -5.27
CA ASP A 136 -40.57 57.66 -5.85
C ASP A 136 -39.49 57.51 -4.77
N ALA A 137 -39.60 58.24 -3.65
CA ALA A 137 -38.70 58.08 -2.51
C ALA A 137 -38.79 56.68 -1.90
N ASP A 138 -40.00 56.15 -1.68
CA ASP A 138 -40.23 54.81 -1.13
C ASP A 138 -39.68 53.71 -2.07
N GLU A 139 -39.78 53.88 -3.39
CA GLU A 139 -39.19 52.96 -4.35
C GLU A 139 -37.66 53.07 -4.39
N ALA A 140 -37.10 54.29 -4.34
CA ALA A 140 -35.66 54.50 -4.26
C ALA A 140 -35.06 53.84 -3.00
N THR A 141 -35.73 53.94 -1.86
CA THR A 141 -35.35 53.24 -0.61
C THR A 141 -35.38 51.72 -0.80
N ARG A 142 -36.45 51.17 -1.38
CA ARG A 142 -36.54 49.72 -1.67
C ARG A 142 -35.44 49.23 -2.60
N VAL A 143 -35.09 50.00 -3.64
CA VAL A 143 -33.99 49.67 -4.55
C VAL A 143 -32.64 49.72 -3.83
N ALA A 144 -32.41 50.74 -2.99
CA ALA A 144 -31.19 50.86 -2.19
C ALA A 144 -31.02 49.68 -1.21
N GLU A 145 -32.08 49.29 -0.50
CA GLU A 145 -32.08 48.14 0.40
C GLU A 145 -31.77 46.83 -0.33
N LYS A 146 -32.40 46.59 -1.50
CA LYS A 146 -32.09 45.43 -2.34
C LYS A 146 -30.64 45.44 -2.81
N ALA A 147 -30.10 46.59 -3.20
CA ALA A 147 -28.71 46.71 -3.62
C ALA A 147 -27.72 46.43 -2.48
N LEU A 148 -28.01 46.90 -1.26
CA LEU A 148 -27.22 46.60 -0.07
C LEU A 148 -27.27 45.10 0.28
N ALA A 149 -28.46 44.49 0.23
CA ALA A 149 -28.62 43.06 0.46
C ALA A 149 -27.84 42.21 -0.57
N ALA A 150 -27.91 42.57 -1.85
CA ALA A 150 -27.17 41.90 -2.92
C ALA A 150 -25.65 42.04 -2.74
N ARG A 151 -25.15 43.22 -2.33
CA ARG A 151 -23.72 43.43 -2.03
C ARG A 151 -23.25 42.58 -0.86
N ALA A 152 -24.03 42.53 0.22
CA ALA A 152 -23.71 41.70 1.39
C ALA A 152 -23.71 40.20 1.04
N GLN A 153 -24.64 39.76 0.19
CA GLN A 153 -24.69 38.37 -0.29
C GLN A 153 -23.47 38.03 -1.15
N ALA A 154 -23.11 38.89 -2.11
CA ALA A 154 -21.93 38.70 -2.95
C ALA A 154 -20.63 38.68 -2.13
N GLU A 155 -20.55 39.43 -1.03
CA GLU A 155 -19.41 39.38 -0.12
C GLU A 155 -19.32 38.04 0.63
N LYS A 156 -20.45 37.54 1.15
CA LYS A 156 -20.50 36.22 1.79
C LYS A 156 -20.10 35.09 0.83
N GLU A 157 -20.53 35.17 -0.43
CA GLU A 157 -20.16 34.20 -1.47
C GLU A 157 -18.66 34.24 -1.77
N ARG A 158 -18.08 35.44 -1.94
CA ARG A 158 -16.63 35.59 -2.11
C ARG A 158 -15.84 35.07 -0.91
N ASP A 159 -16.32 35.28 0.31
CA ASP A 159 -15.68 34.76 1.52
C ASP A 159 -15.78 33.23 1.61
N ALA A 160 -16.92 32.66 1.25
CA ALA A 160 -17.09 31.21 1.17
C ALA A 160 -16.15 30.60 0.12
N GLU A 161 -16.02 31.22 -1.05
CA GLU A 161 -15.09 30.80 -2.09
C GLU A 161 -13.63 30.90 -1.63
N ARG A 162 -13.24 32.00 -0.97
CA ARG A 162 -11.90 32.16 -0.38
C ARG A 162 -11.58 31.06 0.64
N ARG A 163 -12.53 30.75 1.54
CA ARG A 163 -12.38 29.66 2.50
C ARG A 163 -12.24 28.30 1.81
N ALA A 164 -13.10 28.01 0.84
CA ALA A 164 -13.04 26.76 0.08
C ALA A 164 -11.72 26.58 -0.67
N ARG A 165 -11.17 27.66 -1.27
CA ARG A 165 -9.84 27.64 -1.90
C ARG A 165 -8.73 27.38 -0.89
N ALA A 166 -8.74 28.07 0.24
CA ALA A 166 -7.74 27.86 1.29
C ALA A 166 -7.78 26.43 1.86
N GLU A 167 -8.98 25.87 2.04
CA GLU A 167 -9.17 24.48 2.48
C GLU A 167 -8.66 23.48 1.43
N ALA A 168 -8.93 23.72 0.14
CA ALA A 168 -8.44 22.91 -0.96
C ALA A 168 -6.89 22.93 -1.06
N ASP A 169 -6.29 24.11 -0.93
CA ASP A 169 -4.83 24.28 -0.92
C ASP A 169 -4.19 23.57 0.28
N ALA A 170 -4.78 23.70 1.47
CA ALA A 170 -4.32 22.98 2.66
C ALA A 170 -4.47 21.46 2.50
N ALA A 171 -5.56 20.98 1.89
CA ALA A 171 -5.75 19.56 1.59
C ALA A 171 -4.70 19.04 0.60
N ARG A 172 -4.39 19.83 -0.43
CA ARG A 172 -3.35 19.54 -1.42
C ARG A 172 -1.97 19.46 -0.76
N GLN A 173 -1.59 20.44 0.05
CA GLN A 173 -0.32 20.44 0.78
C GLN A 173 -0.19 19.22 1.71
N ARG A 174 -1.26 18.83 2.40
CA ARG A 174 -1.28 17.60 3.21
C ARG A 174 -1.10 16.34 2.36
N ALA A 175 -1.70 16.28 1.17
CA ALA A 175 -1.54 15.16 0.26
C ALA A 175 -0.12 15.07 -0.31
N GLU A 176 0.45 16.21 -0.73
CA GLU A 176 1.84 16.32 -1.20
C GLU A 176 2.82 15.93 -0.08
N GLY A 177 2.61 16.41 1.14
CA GLY A 177 3.41 16.02 2.31
C GLY A 177 3.38 14.52 2.58
N ARG A 178 2.19 13.88 2.52
CA ARG A 178 2.08 12.41 2.65
C ARG A 178 2.79 11.67 1.52
N ALA A 179 2.73 12.18 0.29
CA ALA A 179 3.41 11.57 -0.85
C ALA A 179 4.94 11.60 -0.68
N VAL A 180 5.50 12.71 -0.20
CA VAL A 180 6.94 12.82 0.11
C VAL A 180 7.34 11.84 1.21
N THR A 181 6.58 11.76 2.31
CA THR A 181 6.85 10.79 3.39
C THR A 181 6.83 9.34 2.88
N LEU A 182 5.83 8.96 2.09
CA LEU A 182 5.76 7.62 1.49
C LEU A 182 6.94 7.33 0.56
N GLN A 183 7.39 8.33 -0.21
CA GLN A 183 8.56 8.20 -1.07
C GLN A 183 9.86 8.01 -0.27
N GLU A 184 10.01 8.72 0.85
CA GLU A 184 11.15 8.51 1.77
C GLU A 184 11.10 7.14 2.46
N GLU A 185 9.91 6.68 2.86
CA GLU A 185 9.75 5.34 3.44
C GLU A 185 10.07 4.25 2.43
N LEU A 186 9.62 4.42 1.18
CA LEU A 186 9.95 3.52 0.07
C LEU A 186 11.46 3.50 -0.19
N SER A 187 12.13 4.65 -0.25
CA SER A 187 13.57 4.70 -0.49
C SER A 187 14.36 4.02 0.63
N ARG A 188 13.99 4.26 1.91
CA ARG A 188 14.57 3.55 3.05
C ARG A 188 14.31 2.05 3.00
N ALA A 189 13.12 1.62 2.60
CA ALA A 189 12.79 0.21 2.45
C ALA A 189 13.62 -0.46 1.35
N THR A 190 13.77 0.20 0.19
CA THR A 190 14.60 -0.28 -0.92
C THR A 190 16.06 -0.39 -0.50
N SER A 191 16.64 0.64 0.14
CA SER A 191 18.03 0.57 0.63
C SER A 191 18.25 -0.55 1.65
N ARG A 192 17.27 -0.81 2.53
CA ARG A 192 17.33 -1.97 3.44
C ARG A 192 17.26 -3.30 2.70
N ALA A 193 16.40 -3.42 1.69
CA ALA A 193 16.30 -4.63 0.87
C ALA A 193 17.60 -4.90 0.10
N GLU A 194 18.21 -3.86 -0.49
CA GLU A 194 19.51 -3.94 -1.16
C GLU A 194 20.62 -4.36 -0.20
N ALA A 195 20.66 -3.79 1.02
CA ALA A 195 21.64 -4.17 2.03
C ALA A 195 21.48 -5.64 2.48
N VAL A 196 20.25 -6.12 2.66
CA VAL A 196 19.98 -7.53 2.98
C VAL A 196 20.40 -8.45 1.83
N ALA A 197 20.10 -8.07 0.59
CA ALA A 197 20.51 -8.84 -0.59
C ALA A 197 22.04 -8.92 -0.73
N ALA A 198 22.74 -7.81 -0.48
CA ALA A 198 24.20 -7.78 -0.47
C ALA A 198 24.80 -8.67 0.65
N HIS A 199 24.19 -8.66 1.83
CA HIS A 199 24.62 -9.52 2.94
C HIS A 199 24.37 -11.01 2.66
N ALA A 200 23.23 -11.35 2.07
CA ALA A 200 22.93 -12.73 1.64
C ALA A 200 23.97 -13.22 0.61
N ALA A 201 24.31 -12.40 -0.38
CA ALA A 201 25.34 -12.73 -1.36
C ALA A 201 26.73 -12.94 -0.73
N GLU A 202 27.06 -12.20 0.34
CA GLU A 202 28.31 -12.40 1.09
C GLU A 202 28.30 -13.72 1.89
N LEU A 203 27.18 -14.06 2.51
CA LEU A 203 27.01 -15.34 3.20
C LEU A 203 27.09 -16.52 2.22
N ASP A 204 26.50 -16.41 1.03
CA ASP A 204 26.59 -17.44 -0.01
C ASP A 204 28.03 -17.64 -0.48
N ARG A 205 28.81 -16.55 -0.67
CA ARG A 205 30.25 -16.63 -0.96
C ARG A 205 31.02 -17.30 0.16
N SER A 206 30.75 -16.92 1.40
CA SER A 206 31.40 -17.51 2.59
C SER A 206 31.10 -18.99 2.73
N LEU A 207 29.84 -19.40 2.51
CA LEU A 207 29.40 -20.79 2.55
C LEU A 207 30.03 -21.61 1.42
N ALA A 208 30.12 -21.07 0.21
CA ALA A 208 30.81 -21.71 -0.90
C ALA A 208 32.30 -21.94 -0.59
N SER A 209 32.99 -20.93 -0.03
CA SER A 209 34.39 -21.06 0.41
C SER A 209 34.55 -22.14 1.49
N ALA A 210 33.75 -22.09 2.55
CA ALA A 210 33.80 -23.07 3.63
C ALA A 210 33.49 -24.50 3.14
N THR A 211 32.58 -24.64 2.18
CA THR A 211 32.27 -25.93 1.55
C THR A 211 33.44 -26.45 0.73
N ALA A 212 34.12 -25.58 -0.02
CA ALA A 212 35.31 -25.94 -0.78
C ALA A 212 36.48 -26.34 0.14
N GLU A 213 36.71 -25.60 1.23
CA GLU A 213 37.71 -25.93 2.26
C GLU A 213 37.41 -27.27 2.92
N LEU A 214 36.16 -27.53 3.29
CA LEU A 214 35.74 -28.81 3.86
C LEU A 214 35.96 -29.97 2.87
N ALA A 215 35.65 -29.77 1.59
CA ALA A 215 35.90 -30.77 0.55
C ALA A 215 37.41 -31.04 0.37
N ALA A 216 38.24 -29.99 0.37
CA ALA A 216 39.70 -30.11 0.30
C ALA A 216 40.27 -30.84 1.52
N ALA A 217 39.82 -30.51 2.74
CA ALA A 217 40.23 -31.18 3.97
C ALA A 217 39.84 -32.67 3.98
N ARG A 218 38.64 -33.02 3.49
CA ARG A 218 38.22 -34.41 3.33
C ARG A 218 39.09 -35.18 2.33
N ALA A 219 39.42 -34.57 1.20
CA ALA A 219 40.31 -35.16 0.20
C ALA A 219 41.71 -35.41 0.78
N GLN A 220 42.28 -34.44 1.51
CA GLN A 220 43.57 -34.59 2.19
C GLN A 220 43.53 -35.71 3.24
N LEU A 221 42.47 -35.79 4.04
CA LEU A 221 42.31 -36.85 5.03
C LEU A 221 42.27 -38.24 4.38
N GLU A 222 41.53 -38.38 3.28
CA GLU A 222 41.46 -39.65 2.54
C GLU A 222 42.81 -40.02 1.92
N GLU A 223 43.53 -39.03 1.38
CA GLU A 223 44.89 -39.23 0.89
C GLU A 223 45.81 -39.71 2.03
N HIS A 224 45.78 -39.06 3.20
CA HIS A 224 46.56 -39.49 4.36
C HIS A 224 46.21 -40.92 4.82
N ARG A 225 44.92 -41.30 4.80
CA ARG A 225 44.49 -42.68 5.10
C ARG A 225 45.01 -43.68 4.08
N SER A 226 44.93 -43.35 2.79
CA SER A 226 45.44 -44.22 1.72
C SER A 226 46.96 -44.40 1.83
N ARG A 227 47.71 -43.34 2.18
CA ARG A 227 49.15 -43.41 2.43
C ARG A 227 49.45 -44.25 3.67
N ALA A 228 48.72 -44.05 4.77
CA ALA A 228 48.91 -44.82 5.99
C ALA A 228 48.65 -46.31 5.79
N THR A 229 47.57 -46.68 5.09
CA THR A 229 47.26 -48.08 4.75
C THR A 229 48.28 -48.68 3.79
N ALA A 230 48.80 -47.91 2.83
CA ALA A 230 49.88 -48.36 1.96
C ALA A 230 51.17 -48.65 2.74
N VAL A 231 51.56 -47.76 3.66
CA VAL A 231 52.73 -47.95 4.54
C VAL A 231 52.52 -49.14 5.49
N GLU A 232 51.33 -49.28 6.07
CA GLU A 232 51.00 -50.43 6.92
C GLU A 232 51.12 -51.75 6.14
N ARG A 233 50.59 -51.79 4.92
CA ARG A 233 50.69 -52.96 4.03
C ARG A 233 52.16 -53.28 3.71
N GLU A 234 52.95 -52.29 3.32
CA GLU A 234 54.39 -52.46 3.03
C GLU A 234 55.17 -52.97 4.25
N LEU A 235 54.92 -52.41 5.44
CA LEU A 235 55.53 -52.89 6.68
C LEU A 235 55.12 -54.32 7.01
N ARG A 236 53.85 -54.68 6.81
CA ARG A 236 53.35 -56.03 7.03
C ARG A 236 53.99 -57.04 6.07
N GLU A 237 54.11 -56.68 4.80
CA GLU A 237 54.80 -57.48 3.77
C GLU A 237 56.28 -57.67 4.15
N ARG A 238 56.98 -56.60 4.55
CA ARG A 238 58.38 -56.69 5.02
C ARG A 238 58.54 -57.57 6.25
N LEU A 239 57.69 -57.41 7.27
CA LEU A 239 57.72 -58.24 8.48
C LEU A 239 57.42 -59.71 8.18
N THR A 240 56.50 -59.97 7.24
CA THR A 240 56.19 -61.34 6.79
C THR A 240 57.39 -61.95 6.08
N ALA A 241 58.01 -61.22 5.15
CA ALA A 241 59.22 -61.66 4.46
C ALA A 241 60.40 -61.91 5.43
N GLN A 242 60.62 -61.02 6.40
CA GLN A 242 61.62 -61.21 7.46
C GLN A 242 61.32 -62.44 8.33
N ALA A 243 60.05 -62.67 8.67
CA ALA A 243 59.65 -63.85 9.44
C ALA A 243 59.87 -65.15 8.64
N GLU A 244 59.57 -65.16 7.34
CA GLU A 244 59.84 -66.29 6.44
C GLU A 244 61.35 -66.54 6.28
N GLU A 245 62.13 -65.47 6.12
CA GLU A 245 63.59 -65.56 6.06
C GLU A 245 64.17 -66.15 7.35
N HIS A 246 63.75 -65.66 8.52
CA HIS A 246 64.20 -66.20 9.80
C HIS A 246 63.75 -67.65 10.02
N ARG A 247 62.55 -68.03 9.57
CA ARG A 247 62.11 -69.44 9.59
C ARG A 247 63.00 -70.31 8.70
N ALA A 248 63.27 -69.89 7.47
CA ALA A 248 64.16 -70.60 6.56
C ALA A 248 65.59 -70.72 7.10
N GLN A 249 66.13 -69.65 7.71
CA GLN A 249 67.43 -69.66 8.39
C GLN A 249 67.44 -70.65 9.58
N THR A 250 66.35 -70.68 10.36
CA THR A 250 66.21 -71.60 11.50
C THR A 250 66.10 -73.06 11.03
N GLU A 251 65.35 -73.32 9.95
CA GLU A 251 65.23 -74.64 9.35
C GLU A 251 66.56 -75.12 8.74
N ASP A 252 67.29 -74.25 8.03
CA ASP A 252 68.60 -74.57 7.47
C ASP A 252 69.64 -74.83 8.58
N THR A 253 69.70 -73.97 9.61
CA THR A 253 70.59 -74.20 10.75
C THR A 253 70.25 -75.48 11.51
N ARG A 254 68.96 -75.79 11.70
CA ARG A 254 68.50 -77.06 12.26
C ARG A 254 68.89 -78.24 11.38
N ALA A 255 68.70 -78.17 10.07
CA ALA A 255 69.09 -79.22 9.13
C ALA A 255 70.61 -79.44 9.12
N ARG A 256 71.41 -78.36 9.17
CA ARG A 256 72.88 -78.44 9.32
C ARG A 256 73.27 -79.09 10.65
N HIS A 257 72.61 -78.73 11.75
CA HIS A 257 72.85 -79.36 13.05
C HIS A 257 72.44 -80.84 13.07
N GLU A 258 71.30 -81.21 12.48
CA GLU A 258 70.87 -82.60 12.36
C GLU A 258 71.83 -83.44 11.51
N ARG A 259 72.33 -82.87 10.39
CA ARG A 259 73.41 -83.49 9.59
C ARG A 259 74.69 -83.65 10.39
N ALA A 260 75.17 -82.58 11.05
CA ALA A 260 76.36 -82.63 11.88
C ALA A 260 76.24 -83.65 13.02
N LEU A 261 75.07 -83.77 13.65
CA LEU A 261 74.80 -84.81 14.66
C LEU A 261 74.76 -86.21 14.05
N SER A 262 74.17 -86.37 12.87
CA SER A 262 74.16 -87.64 12.14
C SER A 262 75.57 -88.08 11.76
N ASP A 263 76.37 -87.15 11.21
CA ASP A 263 77.77 -87.38 10.84
C ASP A 263 78.61 -87.70 12.07
N ALA A 264 78.48 -86.93 13.16
CA ALA A 264 79.16 -87.22 14.42
C ALA A 264 78.75 -88.58 15.02
N ARG A 265 77.47 -88.97 14.91
CA ARG A 265 77.01 -90.31 15.31
C ARG A 265 77.57 -91.40 14.40
N ALA A 266 77.64 -91.17 13.10
CA ALA A 266 78.23 -92.11 12.14
C ALA A 266 79.73 -92.27 12.38
N GLU A 267 80.44 -91.18 12.62
CA GLU A 267 81.86 -91.17 12.96
C GLU A 267 82.12 -91.86 14.30
N SER A 268 81.31 -91.56 15.33
CA SER A 268 81.40 -92.28 16.60
C SER A 268 81.13 -93.78 16.44
N ARG A 269 80.21 -94.19 15.56
CA ARG A 269 80.01 -95.61 15.21
C ARG A 269 81.24 -96.19 14.49
N ARG A 270 81.79 -95.49 13.49
CA ARG A 270 83.00 -95.92 12.78
C ARG A 270 84.18 -96.10 13.72
N LEU A 271 84.45 -95.11 14.58
CA LEU A 271 85.51 -95.18 15.59
C LEU A 271 85.28 -96.32 16.61
N ARG A 272 84.02 -96.60 16.98
CA ARG A 272 83.70 -97.77 17.81
C ARG A 272 83.97 -99.08 17.08
N GLU A 273 83.52 -99.21 15.82
CA GLU A 273 83.77 -100.39 14.99
C GLU A 273 85.26 -100.58 14.70
N GLU A 274 86.01 -99.52 14.43
CA GLU A 274 87.46 -99.55 14.28
C GLU A 274 88.13 -99.98 15.58
N GLY A 275 87.75 -99.38 16.72
CA GLY A 275 88.23 -99.81 18.02
C GLY A 275 87.83 -101.25 18.39
N GLU A 276 86.71 -101.76 17.90
CA GLU A 276 86.30 -103.17 18.02
C GLU A 276 87.11 -104.08 17.08
N ARG A 277 87.38 -103.65 15.85
CA ARG A 277 88.23 -104.37 14.87
C ARG A 277 89.68 -104.42 15.33
N GLU A 278 90.20 -103.34 15.90
CA GLU A 278 91.54 -103.30 16.51
C GLU A 278 91.60 -104.20 17.74
N ARG A 279 90.58 -104.17 18.62
CA ARG A 279 90.49 -105.10 19.76
C ARG A 279 90.37 -106.56 19.31
N ALA A 280 89.59 -106.85 18.27
CA ALA A 280 89.49 -108.18 17.67
C ALA A 280 90.80 -108.59 16.96
N GLY A 281 91.50 -107.66 16.34
CA GLY A 281 92.83 -107.83 15.75
C GLY A 281 93.88 -108.14 16.81
N HIS A 282 93.91 -107.39 17.91
CA HIS A 282 94.73 -107.67 19.09
C HIS A 282 94.36 -109.02 19.71
N GLY A 283 93.07 -109.36 19.80
CA GLY A 283 92.62 -110.67 20.26
C GLY A 283 93.15 -111.81 19.38
N ARG A 284 93.08 -111.66 18.05
CA ARG A 284 93.65 -112.62 17.09
C ARG A 284 95.18 -112.70 17.19
N ALA A 285 95.87 -111.58 17.27
CA ALA A 285 97.32 -111.53 17.43
C ALA A 285 97.76 -112.17 18.75
N MET A 286 97.00 -112.00 19.84
CA MET A 286 97.26 -112.66 21.12
C MET A 286 97.01 -114.18 21.05
N VAL A 287 95.99 -114.62 20.30
CA VAL A 287 95.76 -116.05 20.03
C VAL A 287 96.90 -116.62 19.18
N GLU A 288 97.37 -115.88 18.18
CA GLU A 288 98.47 -116.28 17.31
C GLU A 288 99.79 -116.36 18.09
N ILE A 289 100.13 -115.33 18.88
CA ILE A 289 101.27 -115.34 19.82
C ILE A 289 101.18 -116.52 20.79
N ASN A 290 100.01 -116.78 21.38
CA ASN A 290 99.82 -117.94 22.26
C ASN A 290 99.97 -119.27 21.50
N SER A 291 99.54 -119.34 20.23
CA SER A 291 99.76 -120.52 19.39
C SER A 291 101.25 -120.73 19.11
N THR A 292 101.98 -119.65 18.83
CA THR A 292 103.43 -119.66 18.58
C THR A 292 104.19 -120.05 19.84
N ILE A 293 103.80 -119.55 21.02
CA ILE A 293 104.35 -119.97 22.31
C ILE A 293 104.09 -121.46 22.56
N ASN A 294 102.87 -121.94 22.28
CA ASN A 294 102.53 -123.36 22.42
C ASN A 294 103.25 -124.26 21.39
N GLN A 295 103.60 -123.71 20.22
CA GLN A 295 104.38 -124.40 19.21
C GLN A 295 105.86 -124.45 19.61
N LEU A 296 106.43 -123.32 20.04
CA LEU A 296 107.80 -123.25 20.58
C LEU A 296 107.98 -124.13 21.82
N ASN A 297 106.98 -124.24 22.69
CA ASN A 297 107.03 -125.17 23.84
C ASN A 297 106.99 -126.64 23.39
N ARG A 298 106.26 -126.97 22.31
CA ARG A 298 106.27 -128.33 21.73
C ARG A 298 107.60 -128.63 21.05
N ASP A 299 108.17 -127.67 20.34
CA ASP A 299 109.46 -127.81 19.66
C ASP A 299 110.63 -127.88 20.67
N LEU A 300 110.54 -127.14 21.79
CA LEU A 300 111.48 -127.25 22.90
C LEU A 300 111.37 -128.62 23.58
N GLY A 301 110.14 -129.11 23.83
CA GLY A 301 109.92 -130.46 24.35
C GLY A 301 110.43 -131.57 23.41
N ALA A 302 110.26 -131.39 22.10
CA ALA A 302 110.79 -132.30 21.08
C ALA A 302 112.32 -132.27 21.05
N ALA A 303 112.94 -131.09 21.10
CA ALA A 303 114.39 -130.90 21.12
C ALA A 303 115.03 -131.46 22.40
N GLU A 304 114.40 -131.31 23.56
CA GLU A 304 114.86 -131.90 24.82
C GLU A 304 114.75 -133.43 24.81
N SER A 305 113.69 -134.00 24.20
CA SER A 305 113.55 -135.45 24.03
C SER A 305 114.60 -136.03 23.08
N ALA A 306 114.89 -135.32 21.98
CA ALA A 306 115.95 -135.66 21.03
C ALA A 306 117.34 -135.58 21.68
N ARG A 307 117.56 -134.61 22.57
CA ARG A 307 118.80 -134.51 23.36
C ARG A 307 118.95 -135.68 24.33
N ARG A 308 117.87 -136.10 25.02
CA ARG A 308 117.91 -137.28 25.91
C ARG A 308 118.19 -138.57 25.14
N GLN A 309 117.55 -138.76 23.99
CA GLN A 309 117.82 -139.90 23.10
C GLN A 309 119.26 -139.91 22.58
N ALA A 310 119.83 -138.76 22.22
CA ALA A 310 121.22 -138.66 21.77
C ALA A 310 122.23 -138.97 22.90
N VAL A 311 121.93 -138.57 24.14
CA VAL A 311 122.76 -138.89 25.30
C VAL A 311 122.71 -140.39 25.65
N GLU A 312 121.54 -141.03 25.57
CA GLU A 312 121.38 -142.48 25.77
C GLU A 312 122.08 -143.31 24.68
N GLN A 313 122.03 -142.85 23.41
CA GLN A 313 122.76 -143.49 22.31
C GLN A 313 124.28 -143.33 22.45
N ALA A 314 124.75 -142.18 22.95
CA ALA A 314 126.17 -141.96 23.21
C ALA A 314 126.69 -142.82 24.37
N THR A 315 125.90 -143.01 25.45
CA THR A 315 126.27 -143.88 26.56
C THR A 315 126.32 -145.35 26.15
N ALA A 316 125.38 -145.82 25.32
CA ALA A 316 125.39 -147.17 24.77
C ALA A 316 126.57 -147.45 23.82
N ALA A 317 127.09 -146.43 23.14
CA ALA A 317 128.28 -146.52 22.30
C ALA A 317 129.58 -146.59 23.13
N THR A 318 129.66 -145.88 24.25
CA THR A 318 130.83 -145.91 25.15
C THR A 318 130.97 -147.25 25.88
N THR A 319 129.87 -147.91 26.26
CA THR A 319 129.88 -149.24 26.91
C THR A 319 130.26 -150.38 25.94
N ARG A 320 129.99 -150.24 24.63
CA ARG A 320 130.45 -151.21 23.60
C ARG A 320 131.93 -151.06 23.26
N ALA A 321 132.49 -149.85 23.34
CA ALA A 321 133.91 -149.60 23.06
C ALA A 321 134.83 -150.09 24.20
N THR A 322 134.36 -150.08 25.46
CA THR A 322 135.11 -150.59 26.62
C THR A 322 135.10 -152.13 26.69
N GLY A 323 134.01 -152.79 26.30
CA GLY A 323 133.93 -154.27 26.25
C GLY A 323 134.79 -154.93 25.15
N LEU A 324 135.14 -154.21 24.07
CA LEU A 324 136.02 -154.72 23.01
C LEU A 324 137.51 -154.51 23.32
N ALA A 325 137.86 -153.55 24.18
CA ALA A 325 139.23 -153.32 24.63
C ALA A 325 139.69 -154.38 25.64
N GLU A 326 138.80 -154.86 26.52
CA GLU A 326 139.12 -155.87 27.54
C GLU A 326 139.24 -157.31 26.97
N LEU A 327 138.58 -157.60 25.84
CA LEU A 327 138.70 -158.87 25.11
C LEU A 327 140.00 -159.00 24.30
N ALA A 328 140.59 -157.87 23.86
CA ALA A 328 141.87 -157.83 23.16
C ALA A 328 143.08 -157.99 24.09
N THR A 329 142.94 -157.63 25.38
CA THR A 329 143.99 -157.83 26.40
C THR A 329 144.00 -159.27 26.94
N ALA A 330 142.83 -159.92 27.06
CA ALA A 330 142.74 -161.30 27.53
C ALA A 330 143.23 -162.38 26.52
N LEU A 331 143.32 -162.05 25.22
CA LEU A 331 143.85 -162.92 24.17
C LEU A 331 145.38 -162.81 23.99
N ARG A 332 146.02 -161.78 24.57
CA ARG A 332 147.47 -161.55 24.47
C ARG A 332 148.28 -162.30 25.53
N ASP A 333 147.67 -162.68 26.66
CA ASP A 333 148.36 -163.32 27.78
C ASP A 333 148.24 -164.86 27.81
N ARG A 334 147.76 -165.50 26.72
CA ARG A 334 147.43 -166.94 26.74
C ARG A 334 147.81 -167.76 25.50
N VAL A 335 148.90 -167.40 24.81
CA VAL A 335 149.49 -168.27 23.77
C VAL A 335 151.01 -168.39 23.96
N ASP A 336 151.38 -169.52 24.56
CA ASP A 336 152.70 -170.13 24.54
C ASP A 336 152.92 -170.92 23.23
N ALA A 337 154.04 -170.58 22.58
CA ALA A 337 155.11 -171.38 21.98
C ALA A 337 154.92 -172.61 21.04
N GLU A 338 153.77 -173.25 20.78
CA GLU A 338 153.82 -174.52 19.98
C GLU A 338 152.90 -174.71 18.76
N GLU A 339 152.03 -173.76 18.40
CA GLU A 339 151.21 -173.89 17.16
C GLU A 339 151.31 -172.68 16.22
N PHE A 340 152.48 -172.04 16.18
CA PHE A 340 152.79 -170.94 15.26
C PHE A 340 153.03 -171.39 13.79
N THR A 341 152.91 -172.69 13.48
CA THR A 341 153.27 -173.24 12.15
C THR A 341 152.09 -173.70 11.30
N ARG A 342 150.83 -173.52 11.72
CA ARG A 342 149.66 -173.99 10.94
C ARG A 342 148.50 -173.01 10.76
N LEU A 343 148.73 -171.69 10.86
CA LEU A 343 147.67 -170.70 10.58
C LEU A 343 147.92 -169.84 9.31
N PRO A 344 146.86 -169.60 8.49
CA PRO A 344 146.96 -169.12 7.11
C PRO A 344 147.33 -167.64 6.96
N GLU A 345 147.88 -167.31 5.79
CA GLU A 345 148.65 -166.10 5.47
C GLU A 345 147.89 -164.74 5.55
N HIS A 346 146.55 -164.70 5.57
CA HIS A 346 145.79 -163.43 5.66
C HIS A 346 145.41 -163.03 7.10
N LEU A 347 145.49 -163.94 8.09
CA LEU A 347 145.46 -163.59 9.51
C LEU A 347 146.80 -162.99 9.98
N ARG A 348 147.88 -163.25 9.23
CA ARG A 348 149.18 -162.58 9.40
C ARG A 348 149.12 -161.09 9.01
N ALA A 349 148.24 -160.71 8.07
CA ALA A 349 148.12 -159.34 7.56
C ALA A 349 147.36 -158.36 8.48
N LEU A 350 146.53 -158.85 9.41
CA LEU A 350 145.83 -158.03 10.43
C LEU A 350 146.66 -157.80 11.70
N LEU A 351 147.71 -158.58 11.93
CA LEU A 351 148.64 -158.41 13.06
C LEU A 351 149.89 -157.59 12.68
N SER A 352 150.03 -157.21 11.40
CA SER A 352 151.07 -156.31 10.88
C SER A 352 150.54 -154.97 10.38
N ALA A 353 149.25 -154.66 10.61
CA ALA A 353 148.65 -153.36 10.32
C ALA A 353 148.36 -152.62 11.63
N ARG A 354 149.17 -151.60 11.88
CA ARG A 354 148.71 -150.40 12.57
C ARG A 354 147.67 -149.70 11.70
#